data_AF-A0A5C8EP34-F1
#
_entry.id   AF-A0A5C8EP34-F1
#
_cell.length_a   1.000
_cell.length_b   1.000
_cell.length_c   1.000
_cell.angle_alpha   90.00
_cell.angle_beta   90.00
_cell.angle_gamma   90.00
#
_symmetry.space_group_name_H-M   'P 1'
#
loop_
_entity.id
_entity.type
_entity.pdbx_description
1 polymer ?
#
loop_
_entity_poly.entity_id
_entity_poly.type
_entity_poly.pdbx_seq_one_letter_code
_entity_poly.pdbx_strand_id
1 'polypeptide(L)'
;MFNLYEELTKIEIILNKEIEVYKVILEDEERKVNSIIDTRLQDVHMYCDHQNEKMKEANELRKLRENITDLIILNKFPHLSQTATLSDIIRKIPLNKTAKISSLRLELVTLMARLKHLNKLAPKLFDEALDFFTDMKEVLNESKKVGYNNKGKEHLINKRLSILINKQV
;
A
#
# COMPACT_ATOMS: atom_id res chain seq x y z
N MET A 1 -31.38 -20.41 16.57
CA MET A 1 -31.24 -19.43 17.68
C MET A 1 -29.98 -18.62 17.42
N PHE A 2 -30.06 -17.29 17.37
CA PHE A 2 -28.88 -16.45 17.07
C PHE A 2 -27.86 -16.46 18.21
N ASN A 3 -26.64 -16.92 17.94
CA ASN A 3 -25.55 -16.99 18.91
C ASN A 3 -24.53 -15.86 18.70
N LEU A 4 -24.58 -14.85 19.56
CA LEU A 4 -23.67 -13.69 19.47
C LEU A 4 -22.19 -14.09 19.57
N TYR A 5 -21.85 -15.06 20.42
CA TYR A 5 -20.46 -15.44 20.63
C TYR A 5 -19.85 -16.12 19.39
N GLU A 6 -20.66 -16.93 18.70
CA GLU A 6 -20.27 -17.56 17.45
C GLU A 6 -20.01 -16.51 16.35
N GLU A 7 -20.91 -15.52 16.21
CA GLU A 7 -20.74 -14.45 15.22
C GLU A 7 -19.54 -13.54 15.52
N LEU A 8 -19.27 -13.23 16.80
CA LEU A 8 -18.06 -12.52 17.20
C LEU A 8 -16.79 -13.32 16.87
N THR A 9 -16.82 -14.63 17.06
CA THR A 9 -15.69 -15.52 16.70
C THR A 9 -15.45 -15.51 15.19
N LYS A 10 -16.52 -15.49 14.37
CA LYS A 10 -16.39 -15.35 12.91
C LYS A 10 -15.76 -14.01 12.53
N ILE A 11 -16.16 -12.91 13.18
CA ILE A 11 -15.53 -11.60 12.99
C ILE A 11 -14.04 -11.64 13.33
N GLU A 12 -13.64 -12.27 14.43
CA GLU A 12 -12.22 -12.41 14.78
C GLU A 12 -11.43 -13.14 13.70
N ILE A 13 -11.97 -14.25 13.17
CA ILE A 13 -11.32 -15.03 12.11
C ILE A 13 -11.16 -14.18 10.85
N ILE A 14 -12.20 -13.45 10.44
CA ILE A 14 -12.16 -12.60 9.25
C ILE A 14 -11.17 -11.45 9.44
N LEU A 15 -11.17 -10.79 10.60
CA LEU A 15 -10.21 -9.72 10.89
C LEU A 15 -8.77 -10.21 10.84
N ASN A 16 -8.47 -11.40 11.37
CA ASN A 16 -7.14 -11.99 11.24
C ASN A 16 -6.77 -12.22 9.77
N LYS A 17 -7.68 -12.77 8.97
CA LYS A 17 -7.43 -12.97 7.53
C LYS A 17 -7.20 -11.65 6.80
N GLU A 18 -8.01 -10.62 7.08
CA GLU A 18 -7.81 -9.29 6.50
C GLU A 18 -6.44 -8.73 6.85
N ILE A 19 -6.01 -8.83 8.11
CA ILE A 19 -4.70 -8.38 8.57
C ILE A 19 -3.58 -9.06 7.79
N GLU A 20 -3.63 -10.38 7.63
CA GLU A 20 -2.60 -11.12 6.88
C GLU A 20 -2.56 -10.70 5.41
N VAL A 21 -3.72 -10.49 4.77
CA VAL A 21 -3.78 -9.97 3.39
C VAL A 21 -3.19 -8.56 3.31
N TYR A 22 -3.51 -7.68 4.26
CA TYR A 22 -2.96 -6.31 4.29
C TYR A 22 -1.45 -6.28 4.58
N LYS A 23 -0.91 -7.22 5.35
CA LYS A 23 0.54 -7.38 5.55
C LYS A 23 1.25 -7.72 4.25
N VAL A 24 0.68 -8.62 3.44
CA VAL A 24 1.22 -8.96 2.11
C VAL A 24 1.20 -7.73 1.19
N ILE A 25 0.07 -7.01 1.13
CA ILE A 25 -0.03 -5.78 0.31
C ILE A 25 1.01 -4.75 0.76
N LEU A 26 1.24 -4.62 2.07
CA LEU A 26 2.23 -3.71 2.62
C LEU A 26 3.66 -4.10 2.22
N GLU A 27 4.00 -5.38 2.31
CA GLU A 27 5.30 -5.87 1.88
C GLU A 27 5.54 -5.61 0.39
N ASP A 28 4.53 -5.85 -0.46
CA ASP A 28 4.62 -5.52 -1.88
C ASP A 28 4.77 -4.02 -2.14
N GLU A 29 4.10 -3.18 -1.34
CA GLU A 29 4.19 -1.72 -1.48
C GLU A 29 5.60 -1.23 -1.10
N GLU A 30 6.17 -1.78 -0.03
CA GLU A 30 7.54 -1.48 0.40
C GLU A 30 8.56 -1.92 -0.65
N ARG A 31 8.40 -3.12 -1.21
CA ARG A 31 9.25 -3.62 -2.29
C ARG A 31 9.15 -2.76 -3.55
N LYS A 32 7.92 -2.36 -3.92
CA LYS A 32 7.67 -1.45 -5.05
C LYS A 32 8.35 -0.11 -4.84
N VAL A 33 8.19 0.51 -3.67
CA VAL A 33 8.87 1.78 -3.31
C VAL A 33 10.39 1.64 -3.43
N ASN A 34 10.97 0.56 -2.91
CA ASN A 34 12.41 0.32 -3.02
C ASN A 34 12.87 0.13 -4.48
N SER A 35 12.11 -0.59 -5.30
CA SER A 35 12.42 -0.76 -6.72
C SER A 35 12.39 0.55 -7.51
N ILE A 36 11.49 1.48 -7.16
CA ILE A 36 11.45 2.82 -7.77
C ILE A 36 12.71 3.61 -7.39
N ILE A 37 13.06 3.61 -6.09
CA ILE A 37 14.27 4.29 -5.59
C ILE A 37 15.53 3.75 -6.25
N ASP A 38 15.62 2.43 -6.40
CA ASP A 38 16.76 1.76 -7.04
C ASP A 38 16.73 1.86 -8.58
N THR A 39 15.75 2.55 -9.16
CA THR A 39 15.53 2.66 -10.62
C THR A 39 15.32 1.32 -11.34
N ARG A 40 14.96 0.27 -10.59
CA ARG A 40 14.67 -1.10 -11.08
C ARG A 40 13.19 -1.26 -11.40
N LEU A 41 12.73 -0.57 -12.44
CA LEU A 41 11.30 -0.51 -12.79
C LEU A 41 10.73 -1.81 -13.39
N GLN A 42 11.59 -2.76 -13.78
CA GLN A 42 11.15 -4.01 -14.41
C GLN A 42 10.27 -4.86 -13.50
N ASP A 43 10.49 -4.84 -12.18
CA ASP A 43 9.76 -5.70 -11.23
C ASP A 43 8.48 -5.04 -10.67
N VAL A 44 8.30 -3.74 -10.91
CA VAL A 44 7.18 -2.95 -10.38
C VAL A 44 5.82 -3.55 -10.76
N HIS A 45 5.68 -3.98 -12.02
CA HIS A 45 4.42 -4.51 -12.52
C HIS A 45 3.99 -5.78 -11.77
N MET A 46 4.93 -6.65 -11.40
CA MET A 46 4.65 -7.86 -10.63
C MET A 46 4.06 -7.54 -9.25
N TYR A 47 4.59 -6.53 -8.57
CA TYR A 47 4.05 -6.08 -7.28
C TYR A 47 2.65 -5.49 -7.46
N CYS A 48 2.41 -4.70 -8.50
CA CYS A 48 1.08 -4.15 -8.78
C CYS A 48 0.04 -5.24 -9.05
N ASP A 49 0.39 -6.28 -9.82
CA ASP A 49 -0.52 -7.38 -10.14
C ASP A 49 -0.88 -8.20 -8.90
N HIS A 50 0.12 -8.56 -8.09
CA HIS A 50 -0.12 -9.29 -6.84
C HIS A 50 -0.94 -8.46 -5.84
N GLN A 51 -0.65 -7.16 -5.72
CA GLN A 51 -1.46 -6.24 -4.91
C GLN A 51 -2.91 -6.18 -5.38
N ASN A 52 -3.17 -6.16 -6.69
CA ASN A 52 -4.53 -6.14 -7.23
C ASN A 52 -5.31 -7.41 -6.87
N GLU A 53 -4.66 -8.58 -6.91
CA GLU A 53 -5.27 -9.84 -6.46
C GLU A 53 -5.59 -9.80 -4.96
N LYS A 54 -4.62 -9.37 -4.14
CA LYS A 54 -4.81 -9.24 -2.69
C LYS A 54 -5.85 -8.20 -2.30
N MET A 55 -5.98 -7.12 -3.06
CA MET A 55 -7.03 -6.12 -2.83
C MET A 55 -8.43 -6.67 -3.12
N LYS A 56 -8.59 -7.58 -4.09
CA LYS A 56 -9.86 -8.28 -4.31
C LYS A 56 -10.19 -9.19 -3.13
N GLU A 57 -9.22 -9.98 -2.68
CA GLU A 57 -9.35 -10.84 -1.49
C GLU A 57 -9.74 -10.05 -0.24
N ALA A 58 -9.04 -8.93 0.04
CA ALA A 58 -9.35 -8.04 1.16
C ALA A 58 -10.77 -7.46 1.07
N ASN A 59 -11.22 -7.11 -0.12
CA ASN A 59 -12.57 -6.57 -0.33
C ASN A 59 -13.67 -7.61 -0.08
N GLU A 60 -13.44 -8.87 -0.45
CA GLU A 60 -14.38 -9.97 -0.16
C GLU A 60 -14.48 -10.23 1.34
N LEU A 61 -13.34 -10.29 2.04
CA LEU A 61 -13.29 -10.43 3.49
C LEU A 61 -14.00 -9.27 4.19
N ARG A 62 -13.77 -8.04 3.74
CA ARG A 62 -14.46 -6.85 4.26
C ARG A 62 -15.98 -6.97 4.14
N LYS A 63 -16.49 -7.37 2.98
CA LYS A 63 -17.94 -7.57 2.76
C LYS A 63 -18.50 -8.66 3.67
N LEU A 64 -17.77 -9.76 3.86
CA LEU A 64 -18.17 -10.82 4.79
C LEU A 64 -18.25 -10.29 6.23
N ARG A 65 -17.28 -9.49 6.67
CA ARG A 65 -17.30 -8.85 7.99
C ARG A 65 -18.48 -7.89 8.13
N GLU A 66 -18.74 -7.06 7.12
CA GLU A 66 -19.89 -6.13 7.09
C GLU A 66 -21.20 -6.91 7.24
N ASN A 67 -21.41 -7.97 6.47
CA ASN A 67 -22.60 -8.81 6.56
C ASN A 67 -22.81 -9.41 7.97
N ILE A 68 -21.76 -9.91 8.61
CA ILE A 68 -21.87 -10.47 9.98
C ILE A 68 -22.15 -9.36 10.99
N THR A 69 -21.54 -8.19 10.81
CA THR A 69 -21.79 -7.01 11.64
C THR A 69 -23.26 -6.60 11.57
N ASP A 70 -23.82 -6.56 10.36
CA ASP A 70 -25.24 -6.24 10.12
C ASP A 70 -26.17 -7.28 10.75
N LEU A 71 -25.84 -8.57 10.65
CA LEU A 71 -26.59 -9.64 11.30
C LEU A 71 -26.60 -9.50 12.83
N ILE A 72 -25.46 -9.13 13.43
CA ILE A 72 -25.37 -8.87 14.87
C ILE A 72 -26.25 -7.67 15.25
N ILE A 73 -26.18 -6.57 14.49
CA ILE A 73 -26.99 -5.37 14.74
C ILE A 73 -28.48 -5.74 14.70
N LEU A 74 -28.92 -6.38 13.63
CA LEU A 74 -30.32 -6.77 13.43
C LEU A 74 -30.85 -7.66 14.57
N ASN A 75 -30.06 -8.62 15.05
CA ASN A 75 -30.53 -9.62 16.00
C ASN A 75 -30.30 -9.27 17.48
N LYS A 76 -29.28 -8.46 17.81
CA LYS A 76 -28.91 -8.14 19.20
C LYS A 76 -29.01 -6.68 19.55
N PHE A 77 -28.91 -5.79 18.56
CA PHE A 77 -28.92 -4.35 18.77
C PHE A 77 -29.86 -3.64 17.80
N PRO A 78 -31.15 -4.05 17.71
CA PRO A 78 -32.08 -3.52 16.71
C PRO A 78 -32.42 -2.03 16.90
N HIS A 79 -32.05 -1.46 18.05
CA HIS A 79 -32.18 -0.04 18.36
C HIS A 79 -31.03 0.82 17.80
N LEU A 80 -29.97 0.20 17.26
CA LEU A 80 -28.90 0.93 16.60
C LEU A 80 -29.30 1.32 15.18
N SER A 81 -28.72 2.43 14.70
CA SER A 81 -28.86 2.86 13.30
C SER A 81 -28.40 1.76 12.34
N GLN A 82 -28.96 1.75 11.12
CA GLN A 82 -28.45 0.92 10.01
C GLN A 82 -27.01 1.27 9.62
N THR A 83 -26.54 2.45 10.02
CA THR A 83 -25.15 2.89 9.83
C THR A 83 -24.23 2.55 11.01
N ALA A 84 -24.72 1.77 11.98
CA ALA A 84 -23.92 1.41 13.15
C ALA A 84 -22.75 0.52 12.76
N THR A 85 -21.61 0.76 13.40
CA THR A 85 -20.35 0.12 13.04
C THR A 85 -20.00 -1.01 14.01
N LEU A 86 -19.02 -1.84 13.64
CA LEU A 86 -18.42 -2.81 14.55
C LEU A 86 -17.93 -2.16 15.86
N SER A 87 -17.47 -0.91 15.81
CA SER A 87 -17.05 -0.17 17.00
C SER A 87 -18.22 0.15 17.94
N ASP A 88 -19.40 0.41 17.39
CA ASP A 88 -20.60 0.66 18.18
C ASP A 88 -21.10 -0.61 18.86
N ILE A 89 -21.00 -1.75 18.18
CA ILE A 89 -21.27 -3.08 18.75
C ILE A 89 -20.30 -3.38 19.90
N ILE A 90 -18.99 -3.21 19.68
CA ILE A 90 -17.94 -3.51 20.68
C ILE A 90 -18.19 -2.75 21.98
N ARG A 91 -18.63 -1.48 21.92
CA ARG A 91 -18.92 -0.65 23.09
C ARG A 91 -20.11 -1.14 23.92
N LYS A 92 -20.99 -1.97 23.35
CA LYS A 92 -22.18 -2.50 24.02
C LYS A 92 -21.98 -3.88 24.62
N ILE A 93 -20.82 -4.51 24.38
CA ILE A 93 -20.49 -5.86 24.84
C ILE A 93 -19.38 -5.78 25.91
N PRO A 94 -19.42 -6.59 26.98
CA PRO A 94 -18.36 -6.62 27.98
C PRO A 94 -16.96 -6.80 27.37
N LEU A 95 -16.00 -6.01 27.88
CA LEU A 95 -14.64 -5.92 27.32
C LEU A 95 -13.93 -7.27 27.22
N ASN A 96 -14.13 -8.16 28.20
CA ASN A 96 -13.52 -9.49 28.20
C ASN A 96 -13.94 -10.37 27.01
N LYS A 97 -15.07 -10.06 26.36
CA LYS A 97 -15.56 -10.75 25.16
C LYS A 97 -15.16 -10.06 23.85
N THR A 98 -14.66 -8.83 23.90
CA THR A 98 -14.34 -8.02 22.70
C THR A 98 -12.91 -7.51 22.66
N ALA A 99 -12.09 -7.82 23.67
CA ALA A 99 -10.70 -7.39 23.78
C ALA A 99 -9.88 -7.79 22.54
N LYS A 100 -10.02 -9.04 22.09
CA LYS A 100 -9.31 -9.54 20.91
C LYS A 100 -9.75 -8.85 19.62
N ILE A 101 -11.05 -8.70 19.38
CA ILE A 101 -11.59 -7.93 18.25
C ILE A 101 -11.07 -6.48 18.28
N SER A 102 -11.04 -5.86 19.46
CA SER A 102 -10.55 -4.49 19.63
C SER A 102 -9.07 -4.35 19.26
N SER A 103 -8.25 -5.34 19.66
CA SER A 103 -6.84 -5.42 19.29
C SER A 103 -6.65 -5.57 17.78
N LEU A 104 -7.35 -6.53 17.17
CA LEU A 104 -7.29 -6.77 15.71
C LEU A 104 -7.72 -5.54 14.92
N ARG A 105 -8.77 -4.84 15.37
CA ARG A 105 -9.19 -3.58 14.76
C ARG A 105 -8.07 -2.54 14.78
N LEU A 106 -7.37 -2.38 15.91
CA LEU A 106 -6.29 -1.42 16.02
C LEU A 106 -5.11 -1.77 15.11
N GLU A 107 -4.74 -3.04 15.03
CA GLU A 107 -3.71 -3.53 14.10
C GLU A 107 -4.08 -3.22 12.65
N LEU A 108 -5.31 -3.57 12.25
CA LEU A 108 -5.82 -3.29 10.90
C LEU A 108 -5.78 -1.79 10.56
N VAL A 109 -6.24 -0.93 11.46
CA VAL A 109 -6.21 0.53 11.27
C VAL A 109 -4.77 1.04 11.10
N THR A 110 -3.83 0.50 11.87
CA THR A 110 -2.42 0.87 11.81
C THR A 110 -1.80 0.45 10.46
N LEU A 111 -2.08 -0.77 10.00
CA LEU A 111 -1.64 -1.26 8.68
C LEU A 111 -2.20 -0.40 7.55
N MET A 112 -3.50 -0.09 7.58
CA MET A 112 -4.14 0.76 6.57
C MET A 112 -3.56 2.18 6.55
N ALA A 113 -3.23 2.74 7.71
CA ALA A 113 -2.58 4.06 7.79
C ALA A 113 -1.18 4.05 7.14
N ARG A 114 -0.39 3.00 7.38
CA ARG A 114 0.93 2.82 6.78
C ARG A 114 0.85 2.64 5.26
N LEU A 115 -0.05 1.79 4.79
CA LEU A 115 -0.33 1.60 3.35
C LEU A 115 -0.74 2.91 2.68
N LYS A 116 -1.64 3.68 3.30
CA LYS A 116 -2.06 4.98 2.79
C LYS A 116 -0.90 5.97 2.67
N HIS A 117 0.04 5.93 3.61
CA HIS A 117 1.23 6.77 3.56
C HIS A 117 2.15 6.37 2.40
N LEU A 118 2.46 5.08 2.24
CA LEU A 118 3.32 4.59 1.15
C LEU A 118 2.69 4.82 -0.22
N ASN A 119 1.40 4.56 -0.37
CA ASN A 119 0.68 4.79 -1.63
C ASN A 119 0.61 6.29 -2.01
N LYS A 120 0.77 7.20 -1.04
CA LYS A 120 0.92 8.65 -1.31
C LYS A 120 2.34 9.02 -1.73
N LEU A 121 3.34 8.26 -1.27
CA LEU A 121 4.75 8.49 -1.57
C LEU A 121 5.13 7.91 -2.95
N ALA A 122 4.63 6.72 -3.29
CA ALA A 122 5.02 6.00 -4.49
C ALA A 122 4.87 6.82 -5.80
N PRO A 123 3.76 7.54 -6.05
CA PRO A 123 3.63 8.35 -7.27
C PRO A 123 4.69 9.45 -7.38
N LYS A 124 5.05 10.08 -6.25
CA LYS A 124 6.08 11.14 -6.24
C LYS A 124 7.45 10.59 -6.58
N LEU A 125 7.78 9.40 -6.06
CA LEU A 125 9.02 8.72 -6.39
C LEU A 125 9.06 8.30 -7.86
N PHE A 126 7.92 7.90 -8.43
CA PHE A 126 7.82 7.65 -9.87
C PHE A 126 8.08 8.90 -10.70
N ASP A 127 7.46 10.02 -10.34
CA ASP A 127 7.66 11.30 -11.03
C ASP A 127 9.14 11.70 -10.99
N GLU A 128 9.79 11.62 -9.82
CA GLU A 128 11.22 11.91 -9.67
C GLU A 128 12.11 10.97 -10.50
N ALA A 129 11.79 9.67 -10.55
CA ALA A 129 12.52 8.71 -11.38
C ALA A 129 12.35 8.99 -12.88
N LEU A 130 11.14 9.35 -13.32
CA LEU A 130 10.86 9.71 -14.72
C LEU A 130 11.55 11.00 -15.14
N ASP A 131 11.59 12.00 -14.27
CA ASP A 131 12.33 13.25 -14.50
C ASP A 131 13.82 12.94 -14.69
N PHE A 132 14.40 12.10 -13.84
CA PHE A 132 15.79 11.66 -13.98
C PHE A 132 16.06 10.94 -15.32
N PHE A 133 15.17 10.03 -15.74
CA PHE A 133 15.31 9.37 -17.04
C PHE A 133 15.15 10.33 -18.22
N THR A 134 14.28 11.34 -18.08
CA THR A 134 14.06 12.37 -19.10
C THR A 134 15.30 13.25 -19.26
N ASP A 135 15.86 13.73 -18.14
CA ASP A 135 17.11 14.48 -18.12
C ASP A 135 18.24 13.67 -18.76
N MET A 136 18.37 12.37 -18.40
CA MET A 136 19.37 11.48 -18.98
C MET A 136 19.18 11.30 -20.49
N LYS A 137 17.94 11.14 -20.94
CA LYS A 137 17.61 11.00 -22.36
C LYS A 137 17.92 12.27 -23.16
N GLU A 138 17.60 13.44 -22.64
CA GLU A 138 17.95 14.73 -23.28
C GLU A 138 19.46 14.84 -23.43
N VAL A 139 20.17 14.62 -22.33
CA VAL A 139 21.63 14.65 -22.26
C VAL A 139 22.28 13.71 -23.28
N LEU A 140 21.86 12.45 -23.34
CA LEU A 140 22.45 11.45 -24.22
C LEU A 140 22.14 11.74 -25.69
N ASN A 141 20.91 12.19 -26.01
CA ASN A 141 20.48 12.41 -27.39
C ASN A 141 20.87 13.79 -27.96
N GLU A 142 21.06 14.82 -27.14
CA GLU A 142 21.59 16.12 -27.57
C GLU A 142 23.09 16.04 -27.89
N SER A 143 23.80 15.08 -27.30
CA SER A 143 25.23 14.86 -27.57
C SER A 143 25.45 14.20 -28.95
N LYS A 144 25.40 14.99 -30.03
CA LYS A 144 25.69 14.51 -31.40
C LYS A 144 27.09 13.91 -31.59
N LYS A 145 27.99 14.11 -30.62
CA LYS A 145 29.31 13.46 -30.54
C LYS A 145 29.62 13.13 -29.08
N VAL A 146 29.50 11.85 -28.73
CA VAL A 146 30.02 11.31 -27.48
C VAL A 146 31.48 10.91 -27.71
N GLY A 147 32.39 11.36 -26.86
CA GLY A 147 33.82 10.98 -26.89
C GLY A 147 34.78 12.13 -27.17
N TYR A 148 36.04 11.77 -27.38
CA TYR A 148 37.12 12.71 -27.65
C TYR A 148 37.25 12.96 -29.15
N ASN A 149 37.55 14.20 -29.55
CA ASN A 149 37.99 14.46 -30.91
C ASN A 149 39.35 13.81 -31.18
N ASN A 150 39.81 13.85 -32.43
CA ASN A 150 41.11 13.28 -32.85
C ASN A 150 42.33 13.88 -32.12
N LYS A 151 42.15 14.90 -31.27
CA LYS A 151 43.17 15.51 -30.41
C LYS A 151 43.01 15.12 -28.94
N GLY A 152 42.16 14.16 -28.60
CA GLY A 152 41.91 13.75 -27.21
C GLY A 152 41.15 14.78 -26.39
N LYS A 153 40.49 15.77 -27.01
CA LYS A 153 39.66 16.75 -26.29
C LYS A 153 38.21 16.31 -26.28
N GLU A 154 37.62 16.30 -25.10
CA GLU A 154 36.24 15.91 -24.91
C GLU A 154 35.34 16.86 -25.70
N HIS A 155 34.42 16.30 -26.49
CA HIS A 155 33.41 17.11 -27.15
C HIS A 155 32.50 17.71 -26.09
N LEU A 156 32.74 19.00 -25.75
CA LEU A 156 32.04 19.82 -24.75
C LEU A 156 30.82 19.11 -24.15
N ILE A 157 31.08 18.36 -23.09
CA ILE A 157 30.05 17.78 -22.26
C ILE A 157 29.19 18.95 -21.77
N ASN A 158 27.92 18.95 -22.19
CA ASN A 158 26.95 19.95 -21.81
C ASN A 158 26.98 20.14 -20.28
N LYS A 159 27.03 21.38 -19.78
CA LYS A 159 27.19 21.71 -18.33
C LYS A 159 26.25 20.91 -17.41
N ARG A 160 25.10 20.46 -17.93
CA ARG A 160 24.11 19.61 -17.25
C ARG A 160 24.60 18.19 -16.96
N LEU A 161 25.41 17.57 -17.82
CA LEU A 161 26.02 16.26 -17.60
C LEU A 161 27.00 16.27 -16.42
N SER A 162 27.80 17.34 -16.32
CA SER A 162 28.74 17.52 -15.22
C SER A 162 28.03 17.61 -13.86
N ILE A 163 26.82 18.18 -13.85
CA ILE A 163 25.97 18.28 -12.65
C ILE A 163 25.35 16.91 -12.29
N LEU A 164 24.97 16.09 -13.28
CA LEU A 164 24.47 14.73 -13.06
C LEU A 164 25.56 13.79 -12.52
N ILE A 165 26.77 13.83 -13.07
CA ILE A 165 27.91 13.02 -12.61
C ILE A 165 28.32 13.43 -11.19
N ASN A 166 28.37 14.73 -10.89
CA ASN A 166 28.74 15.23 -9.56
C ASN A 166 27.67 15.03 -8.48
N LYS A 167 26.42 14.68 -8.84
CA LYS A 167 25.37 14.32 -7.88
C LYS A 167 25.46 12.85 -7.42
N GLN A 168 26.25 12.01 -8.08
CA GLN A 168 26.41 10.59 -7.77
C GLN A 168 27.67 10.28 -6.93
N VAL A 169 28.42 11.30 -6.48
CA VAL A 169 29.62 11.19 -5.63
C VAL A 169 29.35 11.72 -4.24
#